data_AF-A0A820KRH4-F1
#
_entry.id   AF-A0A820KRH4-F1
#
_cell.length_a   1.000
_cell.length_b   1.000
_cell.length_c   1.000
_cell.angle_alpha   90.00
_cell.angle_beta   90.00
_cell.angle_gamma   90.00
#
_symmetry.space_group_name_H-M   'P 1'
#
loop_
_entity.id
_entity.type
_entity.pdbx_description
1 polymer ?
#
loop_
_entity_poly.entity_id
_entity_poly.type
_entity_poly.pdbx_seq_one_letter_code
_entity_poly.pdbx_strand_id
1 'polypeptide(L)'
;MNEIISLLTSTLNIHINIGQNLTINTPSTFMSLESISIESLSNKQIPQVGNARVNIPKHFNSNINDNSAVMLRSIMEPLAVYGSSKSQSANTNVSTSISLSVVDRNGYEVTIKTNETYPIEIIIPHDPSLIIPSMIIENVTSINSTFHNQLFSYHYMNITNTLP
;
A
#
# COMPACT_ATOMS: atom_id res chain seq x y z
N MET A 1 6.18 -12.06 5.24
CA MET A 1 6.18 -10.95 6.21
C MET A 1 7.63 -10.73 6.62
N ASN A 2 8.20 -9.56 6.32
CA ASN A 2 9.61 -9.26 6.58
C ASN A 2 9.95 -9.43 8.07
N GLU A 3 11.05 -10.14 8.37
CA GLU A 3 11.52 -10.44 9.73
C GLU A 3 11.72 -9.17 10.56
N ILE A 4 12.12 -8.05 9.92
CA ILE A 4 12.28 -6.75 10.58
C ILE A 4 10.93 -6.20 11.05
N ILE A 5 9.89 -6.28 10.22
CA ILE A 5 8.53 -5.83 10.59
C ILE A 5 7.98 -6.68 11.73
N SER A 6 8.17 -8.00 11.65
CA SER A 6 7.77 -8.94 12.71
C SER A 6 8.50 -8.63 14.02
N LEU A 7 9.81 -8.43 13.99
CA LEU A 7 10.61 -8.10 15.17
C LEU A 7 10.20 -6.74 15.77
N LEU A 8 9.98 -5.74 14.92
CA LEU A 8 9.64 -4.38 15.36
C LEU A 8 8.25 -4.33 15.98
N THR A 9 7.27 -5.06 15.42
CA THR A 9 5.91 -5.17 15.97
C THR A 9 5.80 -6.10 17.18
N SER A 10 6.68 -7.10 17.32
CA SER A 10 6.65 -8.05 18.46
C SER A 10 7.45 -7.60 19.67
N THR A 11 8.48 -6.75 19.48
CA THR A 11 9.40 -6.34 20.55
C THR A 11 9.08 -4.94 21.09
N LEU A 12 8.57 -4.04 20.25
CA LEU A 12 8.37 -2.64 20.61
C LEU A 12 6.88 -2.33 20.77
N ASN A 13 6.45 -2.12 22.01
CA ASN A 13 5.13 -1.55 22.29
C ASN A 13 5.16 -0.05 22.02
N ILE A 14 4.67 0.35 20.84
CA ILE A 14 4.62 1.75 20.43
C ILE A 14 3.26 2.32 20.84
N HIS A 15 3.27 3.25 21.79
CA HIS A 15 2.08 4.02 22.14
C HIS A 15 2.03 5.32 21.30
N ILE A 16 1.04 5.44 20.42
CA ILE A 16 0.81 6.62 19.58
C ILE A 16 -0.52 7.26 20.00
N ASN A 17 -0.50 8.52 20.41
CA ASN A 17 -1.72 9.27 20.72
C ASN A 17 -2.42 9.74 19.44
N ILE A 18 -3.70 10.09 19.57
CA ILE A 18 -4.47 10.67 18.45
C ILE A 18 -3.77 11.95 17.95
N GLY A 19 -3.59 12.04 16.63
CA GLY A 19 -2.89 13.13 15.96
C GLY A 19 -1.37 12.94 15.88
N GLN A 20 -0.82 11.86 16.44
CA GLN A 20 0.60 11.53 16.32
C GLN A 20 0.84 10.54 15.17
N ASN A 21 2.02 10.69 14.55
CA ASN A 21 2.54 9.76 13.57
C ASN A 21 3.94 9.27 13.97
N LEU A 22 4.31 8.12 13.42
CA LEU A 22 5.65 7.56 13.51
C LEU A 22 6.02 7.01 12.14
N THR A 23 7.17 7.43 11.64
CA THR A 23 7.71 6.95 10.36
C THR A 23 9.03 6.25 10.59
N ILE A 24 9.17 5.06 10.03
CA ILE A 24 10.39 4.26 10.00
C ILE A 24 10.79 4.18 8.54
N ASN A 25 11.94 4.76 8.20
CA ASN A 25 12.47 4.79 6.85
C ASN A 25 13.86 4.14 6.85
N THR A 26 13.92 2.87 6.45
CA THR A 26 15.17 2.14 6.31
C THR A 26 15.36 1.70 4.85
N PRO A 27 16.59 1.32 4.43
CA PRO A 27 16.82 0.85 3.07
C PRO A 27 15.98 -0.38 2.68
N SER A 28 15.54 -1.19 3.65
CA SER A 28 14.76 -2.41 3.41
C SER A 28 13.26 -2.23 3.58
N THR A 29 12.80 -1.17 4.26
CA THR A 29 11.40 -1.01 4.62
C THR A 29 11.08 0.44 4.93
N PHE A 30 9.99 0.91 4.35
CA PHE A 30 9.30 2.11 4.80
C PHE A 30 8.03 1.71 5.54
N MET A 31 7.80 2.28 6.71
CA MET A 31 6.58 2.09 7.49
C MET A 31 6.13 3.44 8.05
N SER A 32 4.84 3.73 7.91
CA SER A 32 4.18 4.86 8.55
C SER A 32 3.03 4.35 9.42
N LEU A 33 3.02 4.78 10.68
CA LEU A 33 1.99 4.52 11.67
C LEU A 33 1.38 5.85 12.08
N GLU A 34 0.06 5.92 12.14
CA GLU A 34 -0.64 7.15 12.52
C GLU A 34 -1.90 6.81 13.30
N SER A 35 -2.13 7.48 14.43
CA SER A 35 -3.39 7.36 15.16
C SER A 35 -4.26 8.57 14.88
N ILE A 36 -5.45 8.36 14.33
CA ILE A 36 -6.39 9.42 13.93
C ILE A 36 -7.83 9.02 14.19
N SER A 37 -8.76 9.98 14.15
CA SER A 37 -10.18 9.65 14.05
C SER A 37 -10.47 9.05 12.68
N ILE A 38 -11.45 8.15 12.59
CA ILE A 38 -11.89 7.56 11.32
C ILE A 38 -12.41 8.65 10.36
N GLU A 39 -13.11 9.68 10.86
CA GLU A 39 -13.50 10.86 10.06
C GLU A 39 -12.31 11.52 9.35
N SER A 40 -11.14 11.57 10.00
CA SER A 40 -9.93 12.18 9.45
C SER A 40 -9.26 11.34 8.36
N LEU A 41 -9.74 10.11 8.10
CA LEU A 41 -9.32 9.35 6.92
C LEU A 41 -9.95 9.87 5.62
N SER A 42 -11.07 10.61 5.71
CA SER A 42 -11.75 11.15 4.55
C SER A 42 -10.81 12.08 3.76
N ASN A 43 -10.61 11.78 2.48
CA ASN A 43 -9.71 12.53 1.58
C ASN A 43 -8.25 12.58 2.07
N LYS A 44 -7.82 11.58 2.84
CA LYS A 44 -6.47 11.54 3.39
C LYS A 44 -5.47 11.04 2.35
N GLN A 45 -4.34 11.75 2.25
CA GLN A 45 -3.19 11.32 1.47
C GLN A 45 -2.14 10.74 2.40
N ILE A 46 -1.68 9.53 2.07
CA ILE A 46 -0.70 8.78 2.85
C ILE A 46 0.59 8.75 2.05
N PRO A 47 1.60 9.57 2.42
CA PRO A 47 2.85 9.64 1.68
C PRO A 47 3.63 8.32 1.79
N GLN A 48 4.26 7.95 0.68
CA GLN A 48 5.18 6.82 0.54
C GLN A 48 6.54 7.32 0.06
N VAL A 49 7.50 6.40 -0.10
CA VAL A 49 8.83 6.71 -0.64
C VAL A 49 8.73 7.17 -2.09
N GLY A 50 9.61 8.09 -2.50
CA GLY A 50 9.71 8.49 -3.91
C GLY A 50 8.51 9.28 -4.43
N ASN A 51 7.88 10.11 -3.60
CA ASN A 51 6.68 10.88 -3.91
C ASN A 51 5.43 10.05 -4.26
N ALA A 52 5.49 8.73 -4.11
CA ALA A 52 4.32 7.88 -4.18
C ALA A 52 3.37 8.19 -3.01
N ARG A 53 2.09 7.92 -3.19
CA ARG A 53 1.07 8.14 -2.16
C ARG A 53 -0.11 7.18 -2.32
N VAL A 54 -0.76 6.89 -1.21
CA VAL A 54 -2.08 6.24 -1.20
C VAL A 54 -3.12 7.27 -0.83
N ASN A 55 -4.15 7.42 -1.65
CA ASN A 55 -5.25 8.34 -1.39
C ASN A 55 -6.47 7.56 -0.91
N ILE A 56 -6.97 7.89 0.27
CA ILE A 56 -8.28 7.45 0.74
C ILE A 56 -9.31 8.44 0.19
N PRO A 57 -10.40 7.95 -0.44
CA PRO A 57 -11.43 8.82 -0.98
C PRO A 57 -12.13 9.62 0.11
N LYS A 58 -12.80 10.71 -0.29
CA LYS A 58 -13.64 11.48 0.64
C LYS A 58 -14.80 10.65 1.19
N HIS A 59 -15.41 9.81 0.35
CA HIS A 59 -16.56 9.00 0.71
C HIS A 59 -16.15 7.53 0.77
N PHE A 60 -16.20 6.95 1.96
CA PHE A 60 -16.03 5.52 2.19
C PHE A 60 -17.01 5.08 3.29
N ASN A 61 -17.35 3.80 3.30
CA ASN A 61 -18.14 3.20 4.37
C ASN A 61 -17.20 2.42 5.29
N SER A 62 -17.36 2.58 6.60
CA SER A 62 -16.63 1.78 7.59
C SER A 62 -17.57 0.98 8.49
N ASN A 63 -17.03 -0.02 9.19
CA ASN A 63 -17.77 -0.83 10.15
C ASN A 63 -17.76 -0.23 11.58
N ILE A 64 -17.19 0.97 11.77
CA ILE A 64 -17.07 1.61 13.08
C ILE A 64 -17.69 3.01 13.07
N ASN A 65 -17.93 3.57 14.24
CA ASN A 65 -18.51 4.90 14.39
C ASN A 65 -17.52 6.00 13.99
N ASP A 66 -18.03 7.09 13.44
CA ASP A 66 -17.26 8.22 12.90
C ASP A 66 -16.33 8.91 13.94
N ASN A 67 -16.70 8.88 15.22
CA ASN A 67 -15.87 9.41 16.32
C ASN A 67 -14.80 8.44 16.84
N SER A 68 -14.69 7.23 16.28
CA SER A 68 -13.74 6.23 16.76
C SER A 68 -12.32 6.58 16.32
N ALA A 69 -11.34 6.38 17.22
CA ALA A 69 -9.94 6.47 16.83
C ALA A 69 -9.45 5.14 16.27
N VAL A 70 -8.66 5.22 15.21
CA VAL A 70 -8.06 4.11 14.49
C VAL A 70 -6.56 4.31 14.38
N MET A 71 -5.84 3.21 14.19
CA MET A 71 -4.45 3.22 13.81
C MET A 71 -4.34 2.85 12.34
N LEU A 72 -3.85 3.80 11.56
CA LEU A 72 -3.51 3.65 10.16
C LEU A 72 -2.06 3.18 10.07
N ARG A 73 -1.84 2.06 9.39
CA ARG A 73 -0.51 1.53 9.13
C ARG A 73 -0.33 1.37 7.63
N SER A 74 0.71 1.98 7.09
CA SER A 74 1.13 1.81 5.71
C SER A 74 2.57 1.34 5.67
N ILE A 75 2.86 0.33 4.84
CA ILE A 75 4.17 -0.27 4.74
C ILE A 75 4.51 -0.42 3.26
N MET A 76 5.72 -0.03 2.89
CA MET A 76 6.30 -0.29 1.59
C MET A 76 7.59 -1.10 1.76
N GLU A 77 7.67 -2.25 1.10
CA GLU A 77 8.83 -3.17 1.18
C GLU A 77 9.18 -3.74 -0.20
N PRO A 78 10.45 -4.06 -0.50
CA PRO A 78 10.82 -4.72 -1.75
C PRO A 78 10.19 -6.12 -1.89
N LEU A 79 9.57 -6.43 -3.04
CA LEU A 79 9.05 -7.75 -3.37
C LEU A 79 10.11 -8.56 -4.12
N ALA A 80 10.93 -9.26 -3.32
CA ALA A 80 11.85 -10.32 -3.72
C ALA A 80 13.02 -9.97 -4.66
N VAL A 81 14.08 -10.78 -4.50
CA VAL A 81 15.23 -10.87 -5.39
C VAL A 81 14.82 -11.58 -6.68
N TYR A 82 15.08 -10.98 -7.84
CA TYR A 82 15.02 -11.69 -9.12
C TYR A 82 16.29 -12.53 -9.31
N GLY A 83 16.13 -13.85 -9.50
CA GLY A 83 17.20 -14.76 -9.91
C GLY A 83 17.67 -15.77 -8.86
N SER A 84 17.70 -17.05 -9.24
CA SER A 84 18.11 -18.18 -8.38
C SER A 84 19.62 -18.49 -8.42
N SER A 85 20.45 -17.56 -8.90
CA SER A 85 21.90 -17.80 -9.04
C SER A 85 22.65 -17.34 -7.79
N LYS A 86 23.41 -18.26 -7.18
CA LYS A 86 24.23 -18.10 -5.95
C LYS A 86 25.25 -16.93 -5.98
N SER A 87 25.34 -16.17 -7.07
CA SER A 87 26.32 -15.10 -7.27
C SER A 87 25.69 -13.74 -7.62
N GLN A 88 24.36 -13.63 -7.74
CA GLN A 88 23.67 -12.41 -8.19
C GLN A 88 22.27 -12.29 -7.58
N SER A 89 22.13 -12.57 -6.29
CA SER A 89 20.91 -12.24 -5.54
C SER A 89 20.91 -10.75 -5.16
N ALA A 90 20.87 -9.87 -6.15
CA ALA A 90 20.65 -8.45 -5.91
C ALA A 90 19.15 -8.26 -5.70
N ASN A 91 18.75 -7.73 -4.53
CA ASN A 91 17.43 -7.13 -4.39
C ASN A 91 17.29 -6.11 -5.53
N THR A 92 16.48 -6.42 -6.54
CA THR A 92 16.20 -5.45 -7.58
C THR A 92 15.21 -4.47 -6.97
N ASN A 93 15.54 -3.18 -7.00
CA ASN A 93 14.67 -2.08 -6.56
C ASN A 93 13.41 -1.91 -7.44
N VAL A 94 13.13 -2.85 -8.33
CA VAL A 94 12.11 -2.75 -9.38
C VAL A 94 10.75 -3.26 -8.93
N SER A 95 10.70 -4.09 -7.88
CA SER A 95 9.45 -4.68 -7.36
C SER A 95 9.26 -4.23 -5.92
N THR A 96 8.15 -3.54 -5.64
CA THR A 96 7.80 -3.09 -4.29
C THR A 96 6.36 -3.47 -3.95
N SER A 97 6.18 -3.96 -2.73
CA SER A 97 4.91 -4.21 -2.06
C SER A 97 4.50 -2.93 -1.36
N ILE A 98 3.23 -2.57 -1.49
CA ILE A 98 2.60 -1.54 -0.67
C ILE A 98 1.45 -2.24 0.05
N SER A 99 1.42 -2.13 1.37
CA SER A 99 0.31 -2.60 2.19
C SER A 99 -0.25 -1.46 3.02
N LEU A 100 -1.57 -1.48 3.16
CA LEU A 100 -2.32 -0.53 3.97
C LEU A 100 -3.25 -1.33 4.87
N SER A 101 -3.26 -1.01 6.16
CA SER A 101 -4.16 -1.61 7.13
C SER A 101 -4.66 -0.55 8.10
N VAL A 102 -5.94 -0.63 8.45
CA VAL A 102 -6.56 0.23 9.46
C VAL A 102 -7.08 -0.68 10.56
N VAL A 103 -6.71 -0.41 11.80
CA VAL A 103 -7.14 -1.18 12.96
C VAL A 103 -7.76 -0.27 14.01
N ASP A 104 -8.69 -0.81 14.79
CA ASP A 104 -9.27 -0.10 15.92
C ASP A 104 -8.33 -0.11 17.13
N ARG A 105 -8.79 0.47 18.24
CA ARG A 105 -8.03 0.53 19.51
C ARG A 105 -7.74 -0.84 20.12
N ASN A 106 -8.52 -1.86 19.75
CA ASN A 106 -8.38 -3.22 20.23
C ASN A 106 -7.52 -4.07 19.29
N GLY A 107 -7.04 -3.50 18.19
CA GLY A 107 -6.23 -4.18 17.18
C GLY A 107 -7.06 -4.99 16.17
N TYR A 108 -8.38 -4.83 16.14
CA TYR A 108 -9.22 -5.46 15.12
C TYR A 108 -9.22 -4.66 13.83
N GLU A 109 -9.27 -5.36 12.70
CA GLU A 109 -9.29 -4.72 11.38
C GLU A 109 -10.58 -3.91 11.17
N VAL A 110 -10.39 -2.66 10.73
CA VAL A 110 -11.47 -1.75 10.34
C VAL A 110 -11.63 -1.85 8.83
N THR A 111 -12.79 -2.31 8.39
CA THR A 111 -13.07 -2.46 6.97
C THR A 111 -13.35 -1.08 6.35
N ILE A 112 -12.59 -0.70 5.33
CA ILE A 112 -12.88 0.48 4.49
C ILE A 112 -13.46 -0.01 3.18
N LYS A 113 -14.76 0.24 2.97
CA LYS A 113 -15.47 -0.09 1.74
C LYS A 113 -15.60 1.15 0.88
N THR A 114 -15.07 1.07 -0.33
CA THR A 114 -15.17 2.10 -1.36
C THR A 114 -16.06 1.63 -2.51
N ASN A 115 -16.33 2.51 -3.47
CA ASN A 115 -17.02 2.17 -4.71
C ASN A 115 -16.13 2.52 -5.91
N GLU A 116 -16.59 2.19 -7.12
CA GLU A 116 -15.83 2.44 -8.35
C GLU A 116 -15.66 3.94 -8.67
N THR A 117 -16.57 4.78 -8.18
CA THR A 117 -16.51 6.25 -8.38
C THR A 117 -15.50 6.92 -7.46
N TYR A 118 -15.27 6.35 -6.28
CA TYR A 118 -14.38 6.87 -5.25
C TYR A 118 -13.50 5.73 -4.71
N PRO A 119 -12.58 5.19 -5.53
CA PRO A 119 -11.70 4.11 -5.12
C PRO A 119 -10.59 4.61 -4.17
N ILE A 120 -9.92 3.68 -3.50
CA ILE A 120 -8.59 3.94 -2.94
C ILE A 120 -7.61 3.98 -4.12
N GLU A 121 -6.84 5.04 -4.23
CA GLU A 121 -5.88 5.21 -5.32
C GLU A 121 -4.45 5.03 -4.80
N ILE A 122 -3.62 4.36 -5.59
CA ILE A 122 -2.17 4.31 -5.38
C ILE A 122 -1.55 5.10 -6.52
N ILE A 123 -0.92 6.22 -6.20
CA ILE A 123 -0.26 7.09 -7.17
C ILE A 123 1.24 6.88 -7.03
N ILE A 124 1.86 6.39 -8.10
CA ILE A 124 3.31 6.22 -8.20
C ILE A 124 3.79 7.19 -9.28
N PRO A 125 4.47 8.29 -8.92
CA PRO A 125 4.99 9.21 -9.90
C PRO A 125 6.10 8.52 -10.69
N HIS A 126 6.09 8.78 -11.99
CA HIS A 126 7.02 8.18 -12.94
C HIS A 126 7.92 9.27 -13.52
N ASP A 127 9.18 8.96 -13.79
CA ASP A 127 10.08 9.87 -14.50
C ASP A 127 9.65 9.95 -15.97
N PRO A 128 9.20 11.12 -16.49
CA PRO A 128 8.77 11.25 -17.88
C PRO A 128 9.82 10.80 -18.91
N SER A 129 11.09 10.78 -18.53
CA SER A 129 12.22 10.39 -19.40
C SER A 129 12.44 8.88 -19.44
N LEU A 130 11.85 8.12 -18.51
CA LEU A 130 12.00 6.68 -18.43
C LEU A 130 11.08 6.00 -19.46
N ILE A 131 11.66 5.31 -20.43
CA ILE A 131 10.85 4.55 -21.41
C ILE A 131 10.40 3.25 -20.73
N ILE A 132 9.12 3.15 -20.39
CA ILE A 132 8.54 1.92 -19.86
C ILE A 132 8.40 0.93 -21.03
N PRO A 133 9.10 -0.22 -21.01
CA PRO A 133 8.87 -1.25 -22.00
C PRO A 133 7.44 -1.80 -21.86
N SER A 134 6.85 -2.24 -22.97
CA SER A 134 5.50 -2.85 -22.93
C SER A 134 5.43 -3.92 -21.86
N MET A 135 4.48 -3.78 -20.93
CA MET A 135 4.24 -4.77 -19.89
C MET A 135 3.90 -6.11 -20.54
N ILE A 136 4.69 -7.14 -20.25
CA ILE A 136 4.35 -8.51 -20.63
C ILE A 136 3.43 -9.03 -19.53
N ILE A 137 2.21 -9.42 -19.90
CA ILE A 137 1.30 -10.08 -18.98
C ILE A 137 1.88 -11.46 -18.68
N GLU A 138 2.47 -11.62 -17.49
CA GLU A 138 2.72 -12.94 -16.94
C GLU A 138 1.50 -13.37 -16.13
N ASN A 139 0.84 -14.43 -16.60
CA ASN A 139 -0.30 -15.02 -15.94
C ASN A 139 0.21 -15.85 -14.74
N VAL A 140 0.64 -15.19 -13.66
CA VAL A 140 1.15 -15.86 -12.46
C VAL A 140 -0.03 -16.33 -11.61
N THR A 141 -0.70 -17.39 -12.07
CA THR A 141 -1.17 -18.57 -11.35
C THR A 141 -2.22 -19.29 -12.19
N SER A 142 -1.97 -20.57 -12.47
CA SER A 142 -2.91 -21.47 -13.13
C SER A 142 -4.27 -21.48 -12.41
N ILE A 143 -5.31 -21.31 -13.22
CA ILE A 143 -6.75 -21.17 -12.94
C ILE A 143 -7.41 -22.35 -12.16
N ASN A 144 -6.65 -23.24 -11.51
CA ASN A 144 -7.20 -24.49 -10.95
C ASN A 144 -6.86 -24.82 -9.49
N SER A 145 -6.67 -23.83 -8.63
CA SER A 145 -6.81 -24.08 -7.18
C SER A 145 -7.26 -22.82 -6.42
N THR A 146 -8.55 -22.76 -6.12
CA THR A 146 -9.24 -21.89 -5.14
C THR A 146 -9.59 -20.45 -5.53
N PHE A 147 -10.78 -20.05 -5.07
CA PHE A 147 -11.66 -18.91 -5.42
C PHE A 147 -11.09 -17.51 -5.14
N HIS A 148 -9.88 -17.19 -5.60
CA HIS A 148 -9.40 -15.81 -5.56
C HIS A 148 -9.76 -15.11 -6.88
N ASN A 149 -10.95 -14.50 -6.91
CA ASN A 149 -11.30 -13.52 -7.93
C ASN A 149 -10.21 -12.44 -7.96
N GLN A 150 -9.52 -12.31 -9.10
CA GLN A 150 -8.66 -11.17 -9.36
C GLN A 150 -9.54 -9.90 -9.30
N LEU A 151 -9.32 -9.06 -8.27
CA LEU A 151 -10.20 -7.95 -7.87
C LEU A 151 -9.89 -6.62 -8.57
N PHE A 152 -8.98 -6.60 -9.54
CA PHE A 152 -8.64 -5.36 -10.26
C PHE A 152 -9.28 -5.35 -11.64
N SER A 153 -10.14 -4.36 -11.90
CA SER A 153 -10.60 -4.02 -13.24
C SER A 153 -9.45 -3.39 -14.02
N TYR A 154 -9.06 -4.03 -15.11
CA TYR A 154 -8.03 -3.53 -16.01
C TYR A 154 -8.59 -2.40 -16.87
N HIS A 155 -8.13 -1.17 -16.66
CA HIS A 155 -8.43 -0.04 -17.54
C HIS A 155 -7.25 0.19 -18.50
N TYR A 156 -7.44 -0.13 -19.78
CA TYR A 156 -6.49 0.18 -20.83
C TYR A 156 -6.60 1.66 -21.21
N MET A 157 -5.65 2.49 -20.76
CA MET A 157 -5.48 3.84 -21.30
C MET A 157 -4.40 3.83 -22.37
N ASN A 158 -4.80 4.16 -23.60
CA ASN A 158 -3.88 4.32 -24.71
C ASN A 158 -3.10 5.64 -24.55
N ILE A 159 -1.91 5.55 -23.96
CA ILE A 159 -0.98 6.68 -23.76
C ILE A 159 -0.43 7.31 -25.05
N THR A 160 -0.75 6.76 -26.24
CA THR A 160 -0.43 7.44 -27.52
C THR A 160 -1.41 8.56 -27.87
N ASN A 161 -2.55 8.65 -27.17
CA ASN A 161 -3.60 9.64 -27.47
C ASN A 161 -3.87 10.56 -26.26
N THR A 162 -2.90 11.35 -25.83
CA THR A 162 -3.20 12.62 -25.13
C THR A 162 -2.16 13.70 -25.41
N LEU A 163 -2.52 14.61 -26.32
CA LEU A 163 -2.27 16.04 -26.21
C LEU A 163 -3.46 16.72 -26.92
N PRO A 164 -4.25 17.58 -26.25
CA PRO A 164 -4.63 18.85 -26.86
C PRO A 164 -3.42 19.78 -26.98
#